data_AF-A0A5B9PL94-F1
#
_entry.id   AF-A0A5B9PL94-F1
#
_cell.length_a   1.000
_cell.length_b   1.000
_cell.length_c   1.000
_cell.angle_alpha   90.00
_cell.angle_beta   90.00
_cell.angle_gamma   90.00
#
_symmetry.space_group_name_H-M   'P 1'
#
loop_
_entity.id
_entity.type
_entity.pdbx_description
1 polymer ?
#
loop_
_entity_poly.entity_id
_entity_poly.type
_entity_poly.pdbx_seq_one_letter_code
_entity_poly.pdbx_strand_id
1 'polypeptide(L)'
;MDNVASQTSPVVPLVQIGSPQQKPPSPAPVQSKPPGDPPANFADSIPIDISMEQKHAIEKRNKVVLESELWEKKLSLTPRPYLAHVQFSNFCNMSCIMCWNGANPRTKKLTPELVEKLATELGPELSVIEPYSGSEPLALTWKETLRIAKQYGVLLLMTTNAQFLTEARFHELKEFTETLYLSIDSHIPYVYEKIRLRAKTDDVFRNIGPAIKLAKEHGLECTVNIVLMTYNAAFIADSAAWFNDLGIESVNVIQMMDVNHQSHYYDALAHCSPEYVNHVKEQTIQVCRDRKMRLMWNVGYTQTFDFREDGVPTNQRKVMNDHWSWRMRYMHPGFCRQAYNRVRIEVDGNVTPCCYATEDQLKLGNLGDENFYYEVWNGVQAQDLRRGMYTGDVPSLCVNCNVRTVPDPRPNMPFVEHVETDPKWKRFFRKAVVRDVSMNATGPDHAIRLEQAPLMQLETPYKSRKLIVALAAGGETGHVVTVKVRAKIRDGVARFVFPKKAWAQLRTNVGYWWAAWQQSDDGNSIIRVDRMPCVIRHESIPRLEGSKLGYDDEGHHALVNLGADKAQRLGS
;
A
#
# COMPACT_ATOMS: atom_id res chain seq x y z
N MET A 1 -34.90 -22.65 5.08
CA MET A 1 -35.64 -21.64 4.29
C MET A 1 -35.62 -20.35 5.10
N ASP A 2 -35.12 -19.30 4.46
CA ASP A 2 -35.19 -17.87 4.75
C ASP A 2 -34.65 -17.34 6.09
N ASN A 3 -33.40 -16.87 6.04
CA ASN A 3 -33.02 -15.47 6.36
C ASN A 3 -31.50 -15.27 6.23
N VAL A 4 -31.04 -14.89 5.04
CA VAL A 4 -29.68 -14.35 4.83
C VAL A 4 -29.80 -12.84 4.97
N ALA A 5 -29.54 -12.33 6.17
CA ALA A 5 -29.48 -10.89 6.42
C ALA A 5 -28.17 -10.31 5.85
N SER A 6 -28.35 -9.27 5.04
CA SER A 6 -27.32 -8.47 4.37
C SER A 6 -26.24 -7.96 5.32
N GLN A 7 -24.98 -8.30 5.03
CA GLN A 7 -23.81 -7.69 5.66
C GLN A 7 -23.56 -6.31 5.03
N THR A 8 -23.98 -5.25 5.73
CA THR A 8 -23.53 -3.88 5.49
C THR A 8 -22.20 -3.67 6.20
N SER A 9 -21.12 -3.38 5.48
CA SER A 9 -19.89 -2.83 6.07
C SER A 9 -20.21 -1.54 6.84
N PRO A 10 -19.59 -1.28 8.00
CA PRO A 10 -19.87 -0.07 8.75
C PRO A 10 -19.40 1.17 7.97
N VAL A 11 -20.35 2.04 7.67
CA VAL A 11 -20.12 3.41 7.22
C VAL A 11 -19.45 4.16 8.37
N VAL A 12 -18.19 4.53 8.20
CA VAL A 12 -17.54 5.52 9.08
C VAL A 12 -18.21 6.87 8.79
N PRO A 13 -18.73 7.61 9.79
CA PRO A 13 -19.33 8.90 9.54
C PRO A 13 -18.26 9.86 9.01
N LEU A 14 -18.56 10.51 7.89
CA LEU A 14 -17.82 11.69 7.43
C LEU A 14 -17.90 12.73 8.54
N VAL A 15 -16.75 13.08 9.12
CA VAL A 15 -16.62 14.29 9.94
C VAL A 15 -17.07 15.46 9.06
N GLN A 16 -18.13 16.16 9.49
CA GLN A 16 -18.61 17.36 8.84
C GLN A 16 -17.51 18.42 8.83
N ILE A 17 -16.82 18.55 7.70
CA ILE A 17 -16.03 19.74 7.42
C ILE A 17 -17.04 20.87 7.16
N GLY A 18 -16.95 21.94 7.94
CA GLY A 18 -17.85 23.09 7.88
C GLY A 18 -18.06 23.62 6.46
N SER A 19 -19.25 24.15 6.23
CA SER A 19 -19.80 24.59 4.94
C SER A 19 -18.83 25.45 4.11
N PRO A 20 -18.65 25.19 2.80
CA PRO A 20 -17.88 26.05 1.93
C PRO A 20 -18.77 27.19 1.39
N GLN A 21 -18.91 28.28 2.15
CA GLN A 21 -19.32 29.56 1.56
C GLN A 21 -18.07 30.35 1.18
N GLN A 22 -17.51 30.02 0.02
CA GLN A 22 -16.89 30.95 -0.93
C GLN A 22 -16.38 30.11 -2.11
N LYS A 23 -16.80 30.46 -3.34
CA LYS A 23 -16.24 29.89 -4.57
C LYS A 23 -14.71 29.97 -4.48
N PRO A 24 -13.97 28.87 -4.69
CA PRO A 24 -12.53 29.00 -4.90
C PRO A 24 -12.31 29.88 -6.14
N PRO A 25 -11.41 30.87 -6.09
CA PRO A 25 -11.06 31.63 -7.28
C PRO A 25 -10.50 30.65 -8.32
N SER A 26 -10.88 30.84 -9.59
CA SER A 26 -10.25 30.15 -10.72
C SER A 26 -8.73 30.26 -10.57
N PRO A 27 -7.96 29.17 -10.67
CA PRO A 27 -6.51 29.27 -10.58
C PRO A 27 -6.05 30.13 -11.76
N ALA A 28 -5.50 31.31 -11.45
CA ALA A 28 -4.72 32.05 -12.41
C ALA A 28 -3.61 31.12 -12.92
N PRO A 29 -3.23 31.20 -14.21
CA PRO A 29 -2.10 30.45 -14.72
C PRO A 29 -0.87 30.89 -13.93
N VAL A 30 -0.47 30.07 -12.95
CA VAL A 30 0.82 30.21 -12.31
C VAL A 30 1.81 29.95 -13.43
N GLN A 31 2.49 30.99 -13.88
CA GLN A 31 3.75 30.82 -14.60
C GLN A 31 4.73 30.19 -13.59
N SER A 32 4.62 28.88 -13.42
CA SER A 32 5.64 28.11 -12.73
C SER A 32 6.86 28.19 -13.64
N LYS A 33 7.87 28.96 -13.23
CA LYS A 33 9.23 28.57 -13.58
C LYS A 33 9.33 27.08 -13.24
N PRO A 34 9.90 26.22 -14.11
CA PRO A 34 10.20 24.86 -13.72
C PRO A 34 10.94 24.91 -12.37
N PRO A 35 10.65 24.00 -11.41
CA PRO A 35 11.48 23.93 -10.23
C PRO A 35 12.91 23.80 -10.74
N GLY A 36 13.76 24.75 -10.36
CA GLY A 36 15.18 24.68 -10.69
C GLY A 36 15.70 23.34 -10.19
N ASP A 37 16.66 22.77 -10.92
CA ASP A 37 17.38 21.59 -10.46
C ASP A 37 17.75 21.78 -8.97
N PRO A 38 17.55 20.75 -8.12
CA PRO A 38 18.02 20.85 -6.75
C PRO A 38 19.51 21.22 -6.79
N PRO A 39 19.97 22.17 -5.94
CA PRO A 39 21.31 22.72 -6.05
C PRO A 39 22.34 21.59 -6.09
N ALA A 40 23.30 21.73 -7.02
CA ALA A 40 24.30 20.71 -7.34
C ALA A 40 25.14 20.24 -6.13
N ASN A 41 25.14 20.99 -5.02
CA ASN A 41 25.73 20.60 -3.74
C ASN A 41 24.69 20.67 -2.63
N PHE A 42 23.97 19.57 -2.41
CA PHE A 42 22.96 19.46 -1.35
C PHE A 42 23.60 19.40 0.06
N ALA A 43 24.90 19.11 0.18
CA ALA A 43 25.60 18.93 1.45
C ALA A 43 25.82 20.24 2.24
N ASP A 44 25.89 21.40 1.56
CA ASP A 44 26.44 22.61 2.17
C ASP A 44 25.41 23.52 2.87
N SER A 45 24.13 23.12 2.95
CA SER A 45 23.07 23.99 3.52
C SER A 45 21.98 23.29 4.35
N ILE A 46 22.15 22.01 4.71
CA ILE A 46 21.15 21.31 5.52
C ILE A 46 21.43 21.58 7.01
N PRO A 47 20.41 21.98 7.80
CA PRO A 47 20.55 22.01 9.25
C PRO A 47 21.01 20.64 9.75
N ILE A 48 22.12 20.62 10.47
CA ILE A 48 22.72 19.39 11.00
C ILE A 48 21.79 18.71 12.01
N ASP A 49 20.82 19.45 12.57
CA ASP A 49 19.76 18.96 13.44
C ASP A 49 18.36 19.37 12.90
N ILE A 50 17.52 18.38 12.58
CA ILE A 50 16.13 18.57 12.15
C ILE A 50 15.21 18.04 13.24
N SER A 51 14.32 18.89 13.76
CA SER A 51 13.31 18.47 14.75
C SER A 51 12.22 17.61 14.11
N MET A 52 11.47 16.84 14.91
CA MET A 52 10.30 16.07 14.41
C MET A 52 9.23 16.98 13.78
N GLU A 53 9.06 18.21 14.27
CA GLU A 53 8.12 19.18 13.71
C GLU A 53 8.57 19.64 12.32
N GLN A 54 9.85 20.00 12.17
CA GLN A 54 10.44 20.34 10.88
C GLN A 54 10.36 19.14 9.92
N LYS A 55 10.63 17.93 10.41
CA LYS A 55 10.50 16.70 9.63
C LYS A 55 9.09 16.52 9.09
N HIS A 56 8.08 16.75 9.93
CA HIS A 56 6.69 16.61 9.53
C HIS A 56 6.27 17.63 8.47
N ALA A 57 6.81 18.85 8.50
CA ALA A 57 6.61 19.85 7.45
C ALA A 57 7.24 19.40 6.11
N ILE A 58 8.45 18.83 6.15
CA ILE A 58 9.14 18.26 4.98
C ILE A 58 8.33 17.12 4.37
N GLU A 59 7.84 16.19 5.20
CA GLU A 59 6.98 15.08 4.76
C GLU A 59 5.74 15.58 4.02
N LYS A 60 5.01 16.57 4.58
CA LYS A 60 3.82 17.15 3.95
C LYS A 60 4.13 17.78 2.60
N ARG A 61 5.21 18.55 2.51
CA ARG A 61 5.68 19.15 1.24
C ARG A 61 5.97 18.06 0.21
N ASN A 62 6.77 17.06 0.59
CA ASN A 62 7.18 15.96 -0.29
C ASN A 62 5.98 15.18 -0.81
N LYS A 63 4.97 14.95 0.02
CA LYS A 63 3.75 14.26 -0.37
C LYS A 63 2.96 15.03 -1.42
N VAL A 64 2.79 16.34 -1.27
CA VAL A 64 2.10 17.19 -2.25
C VAL A 64 2.83 17.20 -3.59
N VAL A 65 4.16 17.34 -3.56
CA VAL A 65 4.98 17.31 -4.78
C VAL A 65 4.90 15.93 -5.43
N LEU A 66 4.99 14.84 -4.66
CA LEU A 66 4.90 13.47 -5.16
C LEU A 66 3.56 13.23 -5.85
N GLU A 67 2.44 13.67 -5.27
CA GLU A 67 1.12 13.54 -5.91
C GLU A 67 1.06 14.25 -7.26
N SER A 68 1.61 15.46 -7.36
CA SER A 68 1.66 16.19 -8.63
C SER A 68 2.51 15.47 -9.67
N GLU A 69 3.69 14.96 -9.26
CA GLU A 69 4.61 14.28 -10.18
C GLU A 69 4.08 12.90 -10.61
N LEU A 70 3.35 12.19 -9.74
CA LEU A 70 2.62 10.96 -10.10
C LEU A 70 1.53 11.24 -11.13
N TRP A 71 0.79 12.34 -10.95
CA TRP A 71 -0.23 12.78 -11.91
C TRP A 71 0.35 13.17 -13.28
N GLU A 72 1.56 13.71 -13.29
CA GLU A 72 2.35 14.01 -14.50
C GLU A 72 3.09 12.80 -15.06
N LYS A 73 3.11 11.69 -14.30
CA LYS A 73 3.84 10.44 -14.60
C LYS A 73 5.35 10.66 -14.77
N LYS A 74 5.94 11.55 -13.96
CA LYS A 74 7.38 11.72 -13.96
C LYS A 74 8.08 10.43 -13.52
N LEU A 75 9.22 10.14 -14.15
CA LEU A 75 10.08 9.02 -13.80
C LEU A 75 11.16 9.45 -12.81
N SER A 76 11.73 10.64 -12.99
CA SER A 76 12.59 11.30 -12.01
C SER A 76 11.72 12.11 -11.04
N LEU A 77 11.90 11.87 -9.74
CA LEU A 77 11.07 12.44 -8.68
C LEU A 77 11.87 13.45 -7.87
N THR A 78 11.27 14.60 -7.62
CA THR A 78 11.83 15.62 -6.73
C THR A 78 11.83 15.16 -5.26
N PRO A 79 10.75 14.56 -4.74
CA PRO A 79 10.73 14.02 -3.38
C PRO A 79 11.67 12.81 -3.26
N ARG A 80 12.42 12.76 -2.17
CA ARG A 80 13.23 11.59 -1.78
C ARG A 80 12.35 10.51 -1.13
N PRO A 81 12.87 9.30 -0.88
CA PRO A 81 12.10 8.24 -0.23
C PRO A 81 11.50 8.70 1.10
N TYR A 82 10.23 8.38 1.32
CA TYR A 82 9.55 8.59 2.60
C TYR A 82 10.08 7.65 3.68
N LEU A 83 10.33 6.39 3.32
CA LEU A 83 10.75 5.34 4.24
C LEU A 83 11.93 4.52 3.71
N ALA A 84 12.88 4.20 4.58
CA ALA A 84 13.99 3.32 4.28
C ALA A 84 13.97 2.09 5.20
N HIS A 85 13.97 0.90 4.61
CA HIS A 85 14.25 -0.34 5.32
C HIS A 85 15.78 -0.49 5.36
N VAL A 86 16.40 -0.38 6.53
CA VAL A 86 17.87 -0.32 6.64
C VAL A 86 18.38 -1.53 7.40
N GLN A 87 19.24 -2.32 6.77
CA GLN A 87 19.99 -3.39 7.40
C GLN A 87 21.32 -2.85 7.93
N PHE A 88 21.29 -2.14 9.08
CA PHE A 88 22.52 -1.62 9.70
C PHE A 88 23.54 -2.72 10.04
N SER A 89 23.05 -3.92 10.34
CA SER A 89 23.81 -5.15 10.41
C SER A 89 22.94 -6.32 9.95
N ASN A 90 23.54 -7.42 9.53
CA ASN A 90 22.83 -8.68 9.30
C ASN A 90 22.80 -9.58 10.55
N PHE A 91 23.09 -9.05 11.74
CA PHE A 91 23.14 -9.83 12.97
C PHE A 91 21.74 -10.02 13.56
N CYS A 92 21.42 -11.25 13.95
CA CYS A 92 20.30 -11.59 14.81
C CYS A 92 20.75 -12.62 15.85
N ASN A 93 20.19 -12.56 17.06
CA ASN A 93 20.40 -13.56 18.11
C ASN A 93 19.61 -14.87 17.87
N MET A 94 18.66 -14.88 16.93
CA MET A 94 17.81 -16.03 16.60
C MET A 94 18.08 -16.53 15.18
N SER A 95 17.65 -17.75 14.86
CA SER A 95 17.82 -18.45 13.57
C SER A 95 16.46 -18.91 13.03
N CYS A 96 15.48 -18.00 12.97
CA CYS A 96 14.08 -18.36 12.71
C CYS A 96 13.90 -19.09 11.36
N ILE A 97 13.07 -20.14 11.35
CA ILE A 97 12.93 -21.05 10.19
C ILE A 97 12.40 -20.37 8.93
N MET A 98 11.63 -19.28 9.10
CA MET A 98 11.07 -18.48 8.02
C MET A 98 11.97 -17.35 7.51
N CYS A 99 13.05 -17.06 8.23
CA CYS A 99 13.85 -15.87 7.94
C CYS A 99 14.75 -16.11 6.72
N TRP A 100 14.77 -15.17 5.77
CA TRP A 100 15.71 -15.16 4.65
C TRP A 100 17.18 -15.15 5.11
N ASN A 101 17.45 -14.48 6.24
CA ASN A 101 18.75 -14.43 6.89
C ASN A 101 18.89 -15.47 8.03
N GLY A 102 17.96 -16.44 8.11
CA GLY A 102 17.86 -17.43 9.20
C GLY A 102 19.04 -18.41 9.28
N ALA A 103 19.85 -18.51 8.24
CA ALA A 103 21.11 -19.24 8.25
C ALA A 103 22.18 -18.59 9.16
N ASN A 104 21.94 -17.36 9.64
CA ASN A 104 22.87 -16.57 10.45
C ASN A 104 24.28 -16.54 9.82
N PRO A 105 24.41 -15.94 8.61
CA PRO A 105 25.72 -15.80 7.99
C PRO A 105 26.64 -14.93 8.84
N ARG A 106 27.93 -14.92 8.48
CA ARG A 106 28.93 -14.12 9.19
C ARG A 106 28.46 -12.67 9.33
N THR A 107 28.54 -12.16 10.56
CA THR A 107 28.11 -10.82 10.89
C THR A 107 28.88 -9.77 10.09
N LYS A 108 28.12 -8.87 9.48
CA LYS A 108 28.55 -7.64 8.81
C LYS A 108 27.77 -6.47 9.40
N LYS A 109 28.35 -5.28 9.29
CA LYS A 109 27.68 -4.00 9.55
C LYS A 109 27.89 -3.11 8.34
N LEU A 110 26.99 -2.15 8.15
CA LEU A 110 27.32 -0.99 7.34
C LEU A 110 28.62 -0.36 7.88
N THR A 111 29.51 0.02 6.98
CA THR A 111 30.73 0.72 7.40
C THR A 111 30.37 2.11 7.94
N PRO A 112 31.21 2.72 8.81
CA PRO A 112 30.96 4.07 9.30
C PRO A 112 30.70 5.08 8.18
N GLU A 113 31.42 4.96 7.06
CA GLU A 113 31.27 5.82 5.89
C GLU A 113 29.87 5.69 5.27
N LEU A 114 29.36 4.45 5.11
CA LEU A 114 28.00 4.23 4.60
C LEU A 114 26.93 4.68 5.60
N VAL A 115 27.17 4.55 6.91
CA VAL A 115 26.25 5.06 7.94
C VAL A 115 26.17 6.59 7.87
N GLU A 116 27.29 7.30 7.69
CA GLU A 116 27.26 8.74 7.51
C GLU A 116 26.63 9.15 6.19
N LYS A 117 26.88 8.41 5.10
CA LYS A 117 26.24 8.67 3.81
C LYS A 117 24.72 8.50 3.86
N LEU A 118 24.23 7.44 4.52
CA LEU A 118 22.81 7.26 4.83
C LEU A 118 22.25 8.48 5.58
N ALA A 119 22.97 8.90 6.63
CA ALA A 119 22.55 9.98 7.50
C ALA A 119 22.45 11.31 6.75
N THR A 120 23.47 11.68 5.98
CA THR A 120 23.55 12.99 5.31
C THR A 120 22.77 13.04 4.00
N GLU A 121 22.70 11.96 3.23
CA GLU A 121 22.02 11.96 1.93
C GLU A 121 20.55 11.57 2.02
N LEU A 122 20.13 10.73 2.97
CA LEU A 122 18.73 10.37 3.13
C LEU A 122 18.09 11.08 4.31
N GLY A 123 18.78 11.13 5.46
CA GLY A 123 18.26 11.67 6.73
C GLY A 123 17.48 12.99 6.61
N PRO A 124 17.93 14.00 5.84
CA PRO A 124 17.23 15.29 5.70
C PRO A 124 15.80 15.21 5.16
N GLU A 125 15.52 14.28 4.24
CA GLU A 125 14.23 14.15 3.56
C GLU A 125 13.46 12.88 3.98
N LEU A 126 14.18 11.87 4.50
CA LEU A 126 13.63 10.61 4.97
C LEU A 126 12.76 10.84 6.21
N SER A 127 11.59 10.22 6.26
CA SER A 127 10.62 10.41 7.35
C SER A 127 10.50 9.22 8.29
N VAL A 128 10.81 8.01 7.81
CA VAL A 128 10.79 6.77 8.61
C VAL A 128 11.98 5.88 8.29
N ILE A 129 12.57 5.26 9.31
CA ILE A 129 13.48 4.11 9.18
C ILE A 129 12.83 2.85 9.77
N GLU A 130 12.92 1.74 9.06
CA GLU A 130 12.66 0.41 9.58
C GLU A 130 14.00 -0.35 9.73
N PRO A 131 14.55 -0.47 10.96
CA PRO A 131 15.95 -0.88 11.17
C PRO A 131 16.16 -2.41 11.27
N TYR A 132 15.19 -3.24 10.83
CA TYR A 132 15.15 -4.68 11.13
C TYR A 132 15.50 -5.60 9.95
N SER A 133 15.67 -5.13 8.71
CA SER A 133 15.77 -5.96 7.47
C SER A 133 16.63 -7.26 7.59
N GLY A 134 16.07 -8.36 8.13
CA GLY A 134 16.79 -9.61 8.43
C GLY A 134 17.70 -9.61 9.69
N SER A 135 17.55 -8.65 10.61
CA SER A 135 18.40 -8.41 11.77
C SER A 135 17.58 -8.17 13.05
N GLU A 136 18.24 -8.18 14.21
CA GLU A 136 17.65 -7.69 15.46
C GLU A 136 18.16 -6.28 15.76
N PRO A 137 17.33 -5.23 15.57
CA PRO A 137 17.78 -3.82 15.65
C PRO A 137 18.29 -3.42 17.03
N LEU A 138 17.80 -4.06 18.10
CA LEU A 138 18.16 -3.71 19.47
C LEU A 138 19.47 -4.38 19.95
N ALA A 139 20.05 -5.28 19.15
CA ALA A 139 21.21 -6.05 19.58
C ALA A 139 22.54 -5.31 19.36
N LEU A 140 22.81 -4.89 18.12
CA LEU A 140 24.17 -4.55 17.71
C LEU A 140 24.35 -3.12 17.16
N THR A 141 23.31 -2.53 16.58
CA THR A 141 23.37 -1.27 15.82
C THR A 141 22.34 -0.23 16.26
N TRP A 142 21.86 -0.38 17.50
CA TRP A 142 20.84 0.49 18.07
C TRP A 142 21.32 1.94 18.22
N LYS A 143 22.59 2.14 18.59
CA LYS A 143 23.16 3.48 18.81
C LYS A 143 23.19 4.30 17.52
N GLU A 144 23.59 3.68 16.42
CA GLU A 144 23.62 4.27 15.08
C GLU A 144 22.21 4.65 14.63
N THR A 145 21.24 3.74 14.84
CA THR A 145 19.82 3.98 14.52
C THR A 145 19.28 5.17 15.32
N LEU A 146 19.51 5.19 16.64
CA LEU A 146 19.03 6.25 17.53
C LEU A 146 19.70 7.59 17.24
N ARG A 147 20.99 7.60 16.87
CA ARG A 147 21.70 8.83 16.46
C ARG A 147 21.02 9.47 15.26
N ILE A 148 20.76 8.71 14.20
CA ILE A 148 20.13 9.23 12.98
C ILE A 148 18.70 9.71 13.28
N ALA A 149 17.94 8.95 14.08
CA ALA A 149 16.59 9.34 14.49
C ALA A 149 16.57 10.70 15.24
N LYS A 150 17.49 10.89 16.18
CA LYS A 150 17.66 12.14 16.95
C LYS A 150 18.07 13.30 16.08
N GLN A 151 19.13 13.10 15.30
CA GLN A 151 19.76 14.15 14.50
C GLN A 151 18.81 14.67 13.42
N TYR A 152 18.05 13.78 12.76
CA TYR A 152 17.23 14.17 11.62
C TYR A 152 15.72 14.15 11.90
N GLY A 153 15.30 13.95 13.15
CA GLY A 153 13.88 13.88 13.52
C GLY A 153 13.14 12.73 12.82
N VAL A 154 13.85 11.66 12.45
CA VAL A 154 13.31 10.50 11.74
C VAL A 154 12.59 9.59 12.72
N LEU A 155 11.37 9.17 12.37
CA LEU A 155 10.65 8.17 13.17
C LEU A 155 11.07 6.75 12.81
N LEU A 156 10.83 5.82 13.72
CA LEU A 156 11.18 4.43 13.62
C LEU A 156 9.92 3.58 13.54
N LEU A 157 9.87 2.71 12.54
CA LEU A 157 8.98 1.56 12.53
C LEU A 157 9.73 0.40 13.19
N MET A 158 9.53 0.19 14.49
CA MET A 158 10.37 -0.73 15.25
C MET A 158 9.79 -2.15 15.22
N THR A 159 10.52 -3.10 14.66
CA THR A 159 10.19 -4.53 14.72
C THR A 159 11.30 -5.27 15.46
N THR A 160 10.96 -5.97 16.54
CA THR A 160 11.93 -6.70 17.38
C THR A 160 11.40 -8.08 17.78
N ASN A 161 12.31 -9.01 18.04
CA ASN A 161 12.01 -10.29 18.69
C ASN A 161 11.83 -10.17 20.22
N ALA A 162 11.91 -8.95 20.76
CA ALA A 162 11.71 -8.56 22.16
C ALA A 162 12.76 -9.08 23.17
N GLN A 163 13.71 -9.93 22.77
CA GLN A 163 14.70 -10.48 23.71
C GLN A 163 15.60 -9.40 24.34
N PHE A 164 15.85 -8.30 23.63
CA PHE A 164 16.64 -7.16 24.13
C PHE A 164 15.79 -5.92 24.47
N LEU A 165 14.46 -6.04 24.48
CA LEU A 165 13.54 -4.95 24.78
C LEU A 165 13.34 -4.81 26.30
N THR A 166 14.38 -4.38 27.01
CA THR A 166 14.29 -4.04 28.44
C THR A 166 13.54 -2.71 28.63
N GLU A 167 13.09 -2.40 29.85
CA GLU A 167 12.48 -1.10 30.17
C GLU A 167 13.40 0.07 29.84
N ALA A 168 14.70 -0.05 30.13
CA ALA A 168 15.70 0.94 29.75
C ALA A 168 15.73 1.14 28.23
N ARG A 169 15.72 0.05 27.45
CA ARG A 169 15.71 0.13 25.99
C ARG A 169 14.40 0.73 25.46
N PHE A 170 13.27 0.40 26.08
CA PHE A 170 11.98 0.99 25.76
C PHE A 170 12.01 2.52 25.94
N HIS A 171 12.56 3.01 27.05
CA HIS A 171 12.67 4.45 27.30
C HIS A 171 13.60 5.18 26.32
N GLU A 172 14.62 4.52 25.78
CA GLU A 172 15.45 5.08 24.72
C GLU A 172 14.72 5.21 23.37
N LEU A 173 13.82 4.27 23.04
CA LEU A 173 13.18 4.22 21.72
C LEU A 173 11.82 4.91 21.63
N LYS A 174 11.09 5.06 22.74
CA LYS A 174 9.67 5.46 22.75
C LYS A 174 9.40 6.79 22.05
N GLU A 175 10.30 7.75 22.19
CA GLU A 175 10.15 9.10 21.61
C GLU A 175 10.24 9.09 20.08
N PHE A 176 11.04 8.17 19.53
CA PHE A 176 11.32 8.10 18.10
C PHE A 176 10.50 7.01 17.40
N THR A 177 9.72 6.20 18.11
CA THR A 177 9.02 5.05 17.51
C THR A 177 7.58 5.43 17.17
N GLU A 178 7.18 5.28 15.89
CA GLU A 178 5.79 5.54 15.47
C GLU A 178 4.87 4.33 15.72
N THR A 179 5.42 3.12 15.66
CA THR A 179 4.73 1.87 15.98
C THR A 179 5.76 0.83 16.42
N LEU A 180 5.46 0.09 17.48
CA LEU A 180 6.25 -1.02 17.98
C LEU A 180 5.59 -2.34 17.56
N TYR A 181 6.34 -3.17 16.83
CA TYR A 181 5.96 -4.52 16.47
C TYR A 181 6.77 -5.54 17.26
N LEU A 182 6.07 -6.40 17.99
CA LEU A 182 6.65 -7.53 18.68
C LEU A 182 6.46 -8.78 17.82
N SER A 183 7.55 -9.46 17.49
CA SER A 183 7.49 -10.63 16.62
C SER A 183 7.39 -11.90 17.46
N ILE A 184 6.16 -12.30 17.82
CA ILE A 184 5.87 -13.42 18.72
C ILE A 184 4.88 -14.36 18.04
N ASP A 185 5.34 -15.53 17.59
CA ASP A 185 4.54 -16.42 16.73
C ASP A 185 3.64 -17.41 17.48
N SER A 186 3.80 -17.53 18.80
CA SER A 186 2.94 -18.37 19.65
C SER A 186 3.08 -17.97 21.11
N HIS A 187 1.98 -18.10 21.87
CA HIS A 187 2.01 -18.04 23.34
C HIS A 187 2.62 -19.29 23.98
N ILE A 188 2.82 -20.38 23.23
CA ILE A 188 3.38 -21.64 23.75
C ILE A 188 4.90 -21.61 23.56
N PRO A 189 5.70 -21.61 24.65
CA PRO A 189 7.16 -21.52 24.58
C PRO A 189 7.80 -22.55 23.63
N TYR A 190 7.36 -23.81 23.71
CA TYR A 190 7.86 -24.87 22.85
C TYR A 190 7.62 -24.60 21.35
N VAL A 191 6.41 -24.17 20.99
CA VAL A 191 6.07 -23.84 19.58
C VAL A 191 6.87 -22.63 19.11
N TYR A 192 6.99 -21.61 19.96
CA TYR A 192 7.80 -20.43 19.69
C TYR A 192 9.27 -20.78 19.43
N GLU A 193 9.89 -21.65 20.24
CA GLU A 193 11.29 -22.07 20.06
C GLU A 193 11.52 -22.91 18.80
N LYS A 194 10.52 -23.71 18.38
CA LYS A 194 10.57 -24.46 17.13
C LYS A 194 10.57 -23.55 15.91
N ILE A 195 9.84 -22.43 15.98
CA ILE A 195 9.79 -21.42 14.91
C ILE A 195 11.01 -20.50 14.97
N ARG A 196 11.31 -19.96 16.15
CA ARG A 196 12.39 -18.99 16.42
C ARG A 196 13.56 -19.68 17.10
N LEU A 197 14.28 -20.48 16.33
CA LEU A 197 15.44 -21.23 16.83
C LEU A 197 16.43 -20.31 17.55
N ARG A 198 16.99 -20.80 18.67
CA ARG A 198 17.92 -20.07 19.56
C ARG A 198 17.32 -18.90 20.33
N ALA A 199 15.99 -18.73 20.32
CA ALA A 199 15.35 -17.80 21.23
C ALA A 199 15.65 -18.16 22.69
N LYS A 200 15.89 -17.15 23.52
CA LYS A 200 15.87 -17.28 24.98
C LYS A 200 14.48 -16.91 25.45
N THR A 201 13.59 -17.90 25.46
CA THR A 201 12.15 -17.67 25.64
C THR A 201 11.82 -17.00 26.97
N ASP A 202 12.53 -17.34 28.05
CA ASP A 202 12.38 -16.69 29.35
C ASP A 202 12.64 -15.17 29.28
N ASP A 203 13.65 -14.75 28.50
CA ASP A 203 13.97 -13.33 28.32
C ASP A 203 12.88 -12.63 27.50
N VAL A 204 12.42 -13.26 26.41
CA VAL A 204 11.36 -12.74 25.55
C VAL A 204 10.08 -12.52 26.34
N PHE A 205 9.58 -13.57 27.01
CA PHE A 205 8.31 -13.55 27.72
C PHE A 205 8.35 -12.65 28.97
N ARG A 206 9.53 -12.52 29.61
CA ARG A 206 9.74 -11.55 30.69
C ARG A 206 9.68 -10.10 30.19
N ASN A 207 10.18 -9.82 28.99
CA ASN A 207 10.26 -8.46 28.46
C ASN A 207 8.95 -7.94 27.85
N ILE A 208 8.13 -8.83 27.25
CA ILE A 208 6.93 -8.36 26.52
C ILE A 208 5.91 -7.68 27.43
N GLY A 209 5.65 -8.20 28.63
CA GLY A 209 4.65 -7.64 29.55
C GLY A 209 4.94 -6.18 29.92
N PRO A 210 6.12 -5.87 30.47
CA PRO A 210 6.54 -4.50 30.74
C PRO A 210 6.49 -3.60 29.50
N ALA A 211 6.95 -4.08 28.34
CA ALA A 211 6.93 -3.31 27.10
C ALA A 211 5.51 -2.95 26.65
N ILE A 212 4.55 -3.88 26.76
CA ILE A 212 3.13 -3.66 26.43
C ILE A 212 2.53 -2.60 27.35
N LYS A 213 2.76 -2.74 28.67
CA LYS A 213 2.29 -1.79 29.67
C LYS A 213 2.84 -0.38 29.41
N LEU A 214 4.15 -0.26 29.23
CA LEU A 214 4.81 1.03 28.96
C LEU A 214 4.36 1.64 27.63
N ALA A 215 4.13 0.82 26.59
CA ALA A 215 3.60 1.29 25.32
C ALA A 215 2.22 1.94 25.50
N LYS A 216 1.33 1.29 26.25
CA LYS A 216 0.00 1.83 26.56
C LYS A 216 0.08 3.13 27.38
N GLU A 217 0.90 3.16 28.44
CA GLU A 217 1.09 4.35 29.29
C GLU A 217 1.61 5.57 28.51
N HIS A 218 2.41 5.33 27.47
CA HIS A 218 2.98 6.37 26.62
C HIS A 218 2.20 6.60 25.31
N GLY A 219 1.05 5.95 25.11
CA GLY A 219 0.25 6.09 23.88
C GLY A 219 0.96 5.59 22.61
N LEU A 220 1.93 4.69 22.75
CA LEU A 220 2.65 4.06 21.64
C LEU A 220 1.88 2.83 21.16
N GLU A 221 1.48 2.82 19.88
CA GLU A 221 0.82 1.66 19.27
C GLU A 221 1.78 0.45 19.30
N CYS A 222 1.37 -0.61 19.99
CA CYS A 222 2.09 -1.88 20.08
C CYS A 222 1.26 -2.99 19.43
N THR A 223 1.84 -3.69 18.45
CA THR A 223 1.16 -4.78 17.72
C THR A 223 2.01 -6.04 17.75
N VAL A 224 1.40 -7.19 17.98
CA VAL A 224 2.08 -8.48 17.82
C VAL A 224 1.97 -8.96 16.38
N ASN A 225 3.12 -9.17 15.72
CA ASN A 225 3.21 -9.79 14.41
C ASN A 225 3.38 -11.31 14.57
N ILE A 226 2.51 -12.06 13.89
CA ILE A 226 2.48 -13.53 13.87
C ILE A 226 2.58 -13.97 12.42
N VAL A 227 3.60 -14.74 12.05
CA VAL A 227 3.64 -15.37 10.73
C VAL A 227 2.81 -16.66 10.79
N LEU A 228 1.83 -16.82 9.92
CA LEU A 228 0.97 -18.01 9.88
C LEU A 228 1.74 -19.19 9.28
N MET A 229 2.00 -20.21 10.09
CA MET A 229 2.73 -21.41 9.72
C MET A 229 1.99 -22.68 10.17
N THR A 230 2.33 -23.83 9.59
CA THR A 230 1.79 -25.13 10.01
C THR A 230 1.97 -25.41 11.52
N TYR A 231 3.08 -24.96 12.12
CA TYR A 231 3.35 -25.12 13.55
C TYR A 231 2.42 -24.34 14.48
N ASN A 232 1.92 -23.17 14.07
CA ASN A 232 1.15 -22.29 14.94
C ASN A 232 -0.30 -22.07 14.50
N ALA A 233 -0.71 -22.55 13.32
CA ALA A 233 -2.05 -22.32 12.77
C ALA A 233 -3.18 -22.69 13.75
N ALA A 234 -3.05 -23.82 14.46
CA ALA A 234 -4.04 -24.26 15.44
C ALA A 234 -4.11 -23.37 16.70
N PHE A 235 -3.11 -22.53 16.95
CA PHE A 235 -2.94 -21.77 18.19
C PHE A 235 -3.04 -20.26 17.97
N ILE A 236 -3.37 -19.77 16.78
CA ILE A 236 -3.39 -18.33 16.48
C ILE A 236 -4.43 -17.60 17.34
N ALA A 237 -5.66 -18.13 17.41
CA ALA A 237 -6.74 -17.55 18.19
C ALA A 237 -6.40 -17.53 19.70
N ASP A 238 -5.88 -18.63 20.23
CA ASP A 238 -5.45 -18.73 21.64
C ASP A 238 -4.27 -17.79 21.94
N SER A 239 -3.32 -17.66 21.00
CA SER A 239 -2.21 -16.71 21.14
C SER A 239 -2.72 -15.27 21.19
N ALA A 240 -3.67 -14.90 20.32
CA ALA A 240 -4.29 -13.57 20.35
C ALA A 240 -4.99 -13.30 21.69
N ALA A 241 -5.73 -14.28 22.22
CA ALA A 241 -6.35 -14.20 23.53
C ALA A 241 -5.31 -13.96 24.64
N TRP A 242 -4.23 -14.75 24.64
CA TRP A 242 -3.15 -14.63 25.62
C TRP A 242 -2.41 -13.28 25.53
N PHE A 243 -2.14 -12.77 24.33
CA PHE A 243 -1.56 -11.44 24.16
C PHE A 243 -2.46 -10.34 24.73
N ASN A 244 -3.78 -10.48 24.56
CA ASN A 244 -4.74 -9.55 25.14
C ASN A 244 -4.78 -9.60 26.67
N ASP A 245 -4.62 -10.78 27.27
CA ASP A 245 -4.47 -10.92 28.73
C ASP A 245 -3.24 -10.15 29.26
N LEU A 246 -2.21 -9.94 28.43
CA LEU A 246 -1.07 -9.07 28.71
C LEU A 246 -1.29 -7.59 28.40
N GLY A 247 -2.41 -7.23 27.77
CA GLY A 247 -2.77 -5.86 27.41
C GLY A 247 -2.51 -5.46 25.95
N ILE A 248 -2.18 -6.41 25.06
CA ILE A 248 -2.13 -6.13 23.62
C ILE A 248 -3.54 -5.87 23.08
N GLU A 249 -3.66 -4.81 22.30
CA GLU A 249 -4.92 -4.40 21.67
C GLU A 249 -4.94 -4.72 20.17
N SER A 250 -3.81 -5.11 19.58
CA SER A 250 -3.66 -5.27 18.12
C SER A 250 -2.76 -6.45 17.78
N VAL A 251 -3.25 -7.34 16.92
CA VAL A 251 -2.49 -8.46 16.35
C VAL A 251 -2.51 -8.39 14.82
N ASN A 252 -1.40 -8.81 14.23
CA ASN A 252 -1.20 -8.85 12.79
C ASN A 252 -0.75 -10.25 12.37
N VAL A 253 -1.61 -10.97 11.67
CA VAL A 253 -1.31 -12.30 11.12
C VAL A 253 -0.84 -12.14 9.68
N ILE A 254 0.37 -12.60 9.39
CA ILE A 254 1.08 -12.38 8.14
C ILE A 254 1.23 -13.71 7.40
N GLN A 255 0.99 -13.72 6.10
CA GLN A 255 1.25 -14.88 5.26
C GLN A 255 2.73 -15.29 5.33
N MET A 256 2.98 -16.59 5.49
CA MET A 256 4.30 -17.15 5.24
C MET A 256 4.69 -16.93 3.79
N MET A 257 5.93 -16.51 3.55
CA MET A 257 6.46 -16.36 2.20
C MET A 257 7.74 -17.16 2.09
N ASP A 258 7.91 -17.89 0.98
CA ASP A 258 9.16 -18.57 0.75
C ASP A 258 10.23 -17.61 0.26
N VAL A 259 11.15 -17.28 1.17
CA VAL A 259 12.25 -16.32 0.95
C VAL A 259 13.61 -16.93 1.26
N ASN A 260 13.66 -18.23 1.57
CA ASN A 260 14.91 -18.96 1.84
C ASN A 260 14.96 -20.34 1.17
N HIS A 261 14.03 -20.63 0.24
CA HIS A 261 13.90 -21.89 -0.49
C HIS A 261 13.59 -23.11 0.41
N GLN A 262 13.23 -22.87 1.67
CA GLN A 262 12.89 -23.88 2.68
C GLN A 262 11.59 -23.56 3.41
N SER A 263 11.11 -22.32 3.32
CA SER A 263 9.98 -21.85 4.11
C SER A 263 8.64 -22.39 3.59
N HIS A 264 8.57 -22.78 2.32
CA HIS A 264 7.37 -23.40 1.75
C HIS A 264 6.93 -24.67 2.49
N TYR A 265 7.84 -25.42 3.14
CA TYR A 265 7.48 -26.59 3.96
C TYR A 265 6.62 -26.25 5.19
N TYR A 266 6.61 -24.97 5.59
CA TYR A 266 5.89 -24.49 6.77
C TYR A 266 4.73 -23.55 6.41
N ASP A 267 4.51 -23.28 5.12
CA ASP A 267 3.43 -22.41 4.67
C ASP A 267 2.06 -23.07 4.89
N ALA A 268 1.24 -22.47 5.76
CA ALA A 268 -0.10 -22.97 6.04
C ALA A 268 -0.99 -22.98 4.79
N LEU A 269 -0.79 -22.06 3.83
CA LEU A 269 -1.58 -22.04 2.60
C LEU A 269 -1.22 -23.17 1.63
N ALA A 270 0.01 -23.69 1.72
CA ALA A 270 0.45 -24.82 0.90
C ALA A 270 0.04 -26.18 1.49
N HIS A 271 -0.08 -26.27 2.82
CA HIS A 271 -0.23 -27.54 3.54
C HIS A 271 -1.56 -27.73 4.27
N CYS A 272 -2.40 -26.69 4.34
CA CYS A 272 -3.73 -26.78 4.94
C CYS A 272 -4.82 -26.52 3.89
N SER A 273 -6.02 -27.06 4.13
CA SER A 273 -7.15 -26.78 3.25
C SER A 273 -7.61 -25.31 3.40
N PRO A 274 -8.15 -24.68 2.34
CA PRO A 274 -8.72 -23.33 2.43
C PRO A 274 -9.79 -23.21 3.53
N GLU A 275 -10.60 -24.25 3.74
CA GLU A 275 -11.62 -24.31 4.79
C GLU A 275 -11.00 -24.24 6.18
N TYR A 276 -9.88 -24.94 6.40
CA TYR A 276 -9.16 -24.90 7.67
C TYR A 276 -8.55 -23.53 7.94
N VAL A 277 -7.89 -22.93 6.94
CA VAL A 277 -7.32 -21.58 7.09
C VAL A 277 -8.43 -20.55 7.37
N ASN A 278 -9.57 -20.68 6.70
CA ASN A 278 -10.73 -19.83 6.96
C ASN A 278 -11.30 -20.09 8.37
N HIS A 279 -11.33 -21.34 8.84
CA HIS A 279 -11.72 -21.67 10.21
C HIS A 279 -10.83 -20.98 11.24
N VAL A 280 -9.50 -21.06 11.09
CA VAL A 280 -8.53 -20.37 11.97
C VAL A 280 -8.77 -18.86 11.97
N LYS A 281 -9.01 -18.27 10.79
CA LYS A 281 -9.33 -16.85 10.64
C LYS A 281 -10.60 -16.48 11.40
N GLU A 282 -11.71 -17.19 11.19
CA GLU A 282 -12.99 -16.89 11.84
C GLU A 282 -12.90 -17.04 13.37
N GLN A 283 -12.21 -18.07 13.87
CA GLN A 283 -11.92 -18.20 15.31
C GLN A 283 -11.14 -17.00 15.84
N THR A 284 -10.11 -16.56 15.11
CA THR A 284 -9.29 -15.40 15.51
C THR A 284 -10.11 -14.11 15.48
N ILE A 285 -10.99 -13.92 14.49
CA ILE A 285 -11.94 -12.79 14.41
C ILE A 285 -12.85 -12.81 15.63
N GLN A 286 -13.39 -13.97 16.00
CA GLN A 286 -14.29 -14.11 17.13
C GLN A 286 -13.58 -13.75 18.45
N VAL A 287 -12.38 -14.29 18.69
CA VAL A 287 -11.56 -13.93 19.85
C VAL A 287 -11.28 -12.43 19.90
N CYS A 288 -10.86 -11.83 18.78
CA CYS A 288 -10.58 -10.40 18.72
C CYS A 288 -11.83 -9.56 18.97
N ARG A 289 -13.01 -10.00 18.52
CA ARG A 289 -14.28 -9.33 18.78
C ARG A 289 -14.64 -9.37 20.26
N ASP A 290 -14.58 -10.55 20.87
CA ASP A 290 -14.95 -10.75 22.27
C ASP A 290 -14.02 -9.99 23.22
N ARG A 291 -12.74 -9.88 22.83
CA ARG A 291 -11.69 -9.20 23.58
C ARG A 291 -11.43 -7.76 23.17
N LYS A 292 -12.27 -7.20 22.28
CA LYS A 292 -12.17 -5.80 21.80
C LYS A 292 -10.79 -5.44 21.26
N MET A 293 -10.23 -6.33 20.43
CA MET A 293 -8.94 -6.16 19.77
C MET A 293 -9.09 -5.77 18.31
N ARG A 294 -7.99 -5.30 17.73
CA ARG A 294 -7.82 -5.23 16.27
C ARG A 294 -7.10 -6.47 15.75
N LEU A 295 -7.63 -7.04 14.67
CA LEU A 295 -6.96 -8.04 13.84
C LEU A 295 -6.65 -7.44 12.47
N MET A 296 -5.37 -7.47 12.09
CA MET A 296 -4.95 -7.37 10.70
C MET A 296 -4.66 -8.76 10.17
N TRP A 297 -5.44 -9.20 9.19
CA TRP A 297 -5.27 -10.48 8.51
C TRP A 297 -4.63 -10.24 7.15
N ASN A 298 -3.34 -10.48 7.04
CA ASN A 298 -2.52 -10.30 5.84
C ASN A 298 -2.14 -11.66 5.22
N VAL A 299 -3.14 -12.52 5.04
CA VAL A 299 -2.98 -13.84 4.40
C VAL A 299 -3.82 -13.85 3.11
N GLY A 300 -3.15 -13.96 1.96
CA GLY A 300 -3.75 -13.72 0.64
C GLY A 300 -3.90 -12.23 0.33
N TYR A 301 -4.82 -11.55 1.02
CA TYR A 301 -5.03 -10.10 0.91
C TYR A 301 -5.26 -9.48 2.29
N THR A 302 -4.95 -8.19 2.42
CA THR A 302 -5.10 -7.45 3.68
C THR A 302 -6.57 -7.23 4.02
N GLN A 303 -6.98 -7.71 5.19
CA GLN A 303 -8.26 -7.42 5.82
C GLN A 303 -8.02 -6.89 7.23
N THR A 304 -8.77 -5.88 7.64
CA THR A 304 -8.66 -5.30 8.99
C THR A 304 -10.01 -5.38 9.68
N PHE A 305 -10.02 -5.93 10.88
CA PHE A 305 -11.17 -6.00 11.78
C PHE A 305 -10.79 -5.25 13.06
N ASP A 306 -11.37 -4.08 13.30
CA ASP A 306 -11.08 -3.28 14.49
C ASP A 306 -12.30 -3.28 15.42
N PHE A 307 -12.19 -3.98 16.55
CA PHE A 307 -13.25 -4.08 17.57
C PHE A 307 -12.91 -3.28 18.83
N ARG A 308 -11.85 -2.48 18.81
CA ARG A 308 -11.43 -1.66 19.94
C ARG A 308 -12.41 -0.50 20.13
N GLU A 309 -12.68 -0.17 21.40
CA GLU A 309 -13.53 0.97 21.77
C GLU A 309 -12.66 2.13 22.30
N ASP A 310 -11.79 1.85 23.29
CA ASP A 310 -10.93 2.84 23.96
C ASP A 310 -9.42 2.48 23.90
N GLY A 311 -8.96 1.97 22.75
CA GLY A 311 -7.55 1.56 22.57
C GLY A 311 -6.60 2.71 22.25
N VAL A 312 -5.29 2.43 22.27
CA VAL A 312 -4.28 3.37 21.77
C VAL A 312 -4.63 3.74 20.32
N PRO A 313 -4.89 5.03 20.03
CA PRO A 313 -5.33 5.43 18.70
C PRO A 313 -4.21 5.16 17.71
N THR A 314 -4.60 4.69 16.52
CA THR A 314 -3.62 4.53 15.45
C THR A 314 -3.02 5.87 15.11
N ASN A 315 -1.71 5.88 14.92
CA ASN A 315 -0.98 7.09 14.58
C ASN A 315 -1.61 7.77 13.35
N GLN A 316 -2.11 9.00 13.51
CA GLN A 316 -2.83 9.70 12.44
C GLN A 316 -1.96 9.94 11.20
N ARG A 317 -0.64 10.12 11.38
CA ARG A 317 0.31 10.24 10.27
C ARG A 317 0.35 8.96 9.42
N LYS A 318 0.40 7.79 10.08
CA LYS A 318 0.32 6.47 9.42
C LYS A 318 -1.01 6.30 8.68
N VAL A 319 -2.13 6.62 9.34
CA VAL A 319 -3.47 6.60 8.73
C VAL A 319 -3.50 7.46 7.46
N MET A 320 -3.03 8.70 7.51
CA MET A 320 -2.95 9.59 6.35
C MET A 320 -2.06 9.04 5.21
N ASN A 321 -0.98 8.33 5.54
CA ASN A 321 -0.08 7.73 4.55
C ASN A 321 -0.67 6.45 3.91
N ASP A 322 -1.44 5.67 4.66
CA ASP A 322 -2.20 4.55 4.12
C ASP A 322 -3.36 5.03 3.25
N HIS A 323 -4.14 6.03 3.68
CA HIS A 323 -5.19 6.64 2.85
C HIS A 323 -4.65 7.17 1.53
N TRP A 324 -3.51 7.86 1.57
CA TRP A 324 -2.82 8.32 0.38
C TRP A 324 -2.42 7.16 -0.53
N SER A 325 -1.79 6.13 0.02
CA SER A 325 -1.39 4.94 -0.74
C SER A 325 -2.59 4.29 -1.43
N TRP A 326 -3.72 4.20 -0.74
CA TRP A 326 -4.98 3.70 -1.31
C TRP A 326 -5.48 4.57 -2.44
N ARG A 327 -5.57 5.89 -2.25
CA ARG A 327 -5.98 6.83 -3.30
C ARG A 327 -5.09 6.70 -4.55
N MET A 328 -3.78 6.58 -4.38
CA MET A 328 -2.86 6.38 -5.49
C MET A 328 -3.11 5.08 -6.26
N ARG A 329 -3.57 3.99 -5.61
CA ARG A 329 -3.97 2.74 -6.30
C ARG A 329 -5.20 2.91 -7.19
N TYR A 330 -6.14 3.79 -6.83
CA TYR A 330 -7.28 4.12 -7.69
C TYR A 330 -6.86 4.99 -8.87
N MET A 331 -5.99 5.97 -8.62
CA MET A 331 -5.48 6.89 -9.63
C MET A 331 -4.58 6.18 -10.65
N HIS A 332 -3.74 5.25 -10.18
CA HIS A 332 -2.81 4.48 -10.98
C HIS A 332 -3.00 2.99 -10.66
N PRO A 333 -3.90 2.28 -11.34
CA PRO A 333 -4.04 0.84 -11.17
C PRO A 333 -2.71 0.14 -11.45
N GLY A 334 -2.24 -0.66 -10.50
CA GLY A 334 -0.88 -1.18 -10.51
C GLY A 334 0.15 -0.31 -9.77
N PHE A 335 -0.29 0.69 -9.01
CA PHE A 335 0.56 1.48 -8.12
C PHE A 335 1.26 0.60 -7.09
N CYS A 336 2.60 0.70 -7.03
CA CYS A 336 3.41 0.08 -6.01
C CYS A 336 4.13 1.16 -5.22
N ARG A 337 3.73 1.40 -3.95
CA ARG A 337 4.37 2.41 -3.09
C ARG A 337 5.90 2.21 -2.97
N GLN A 338 6.35 0.96 -3.08
CA GLN A 338 7.78 0.62 -3.02
C GLN A 338 8.61 1.29 -4.13
N ALA A 339 8.04 1.51 -5.32
CA ALA A 339 8.75 2.14 -6.43
C ALA A 339 8.81 3.68 -6.33
N TYR A 340 7.95 4.29 -5.50
CA TYR A 340 7.73 5.74 -5.51
C TYR A 340 8.12 6.44 -4.21
N ASN A 341 8.12 5.76 -3.06
CA ASN A 341 8.45 6.41 -1.81
C ASN A 341 9.19 5.53 -0.79
N ARG A 342 9.77 4.40 -1.21
CA ARG A 342 10.54 3.52 -0.32
C ARG A 342 11.82 3.05 -0.96
N VAL A 343 12.78 2.73 -0.10
CA VAL A 343 14.00 2.00 -0.46
C VAL A 343 14.32 0.97 0.62
N ARG A 344 15.05 -0.07 0.26
CA ARG A 344 15.70 -1.01 1.15
C ARG A 344 17.21 -0.92 0.92
N ILE A 345 17.96 -0.84 2.00
CA ILE A 345 19.42 -0.72 2.01
C ILE A 345 19.96 -1.92 2.78
N GLU A 346 20.74 -2.75 2.11
CA GLU A 346 21.37 -3.94 2.67
C GLU A 346 22.69 -3.60 3.37
N VAL A 347 23.23 -4.56 4.12
CA VAL A 347 24.43 -4.36 4.96
C VAL A 347 25.71 -4.02 4.19
N ASP A 348 25.74 -4.27 2.88
CA ASP A 348 26.83 -3.92 1.96
C ASP A 348 26.55 -2.65 1.14
N GLY A 349 25.48 -1.93 1.48
CA GLY A 349 25.05 -0.72 0.79
C GLY A 349 24.17 -0.97 -0.43
N ASN A 350 23.92 -2.21 -0.86
CA ASN A 350 23.04 -2.45 -2.01
C ASN A 350 21.64 -1.87 -1.77
N VAL A 351 21.09 -1.20 -2.79
CA VAL A 351 19.79 -0.55 -2.71
C VAL A 351 18.79 -1.24 -3.63
N THR A 352 17.66 -1.65 -3.05
CA THR A 352 16.52 -2.26 -3.75
C THR A 352 15.22 -1.53 -3.39
N PRO A 353 14.12 -1.66 -4.15
CA PRO A 353 12.87 -0.97 -3.83
C PRO A 353 12.10 -1.61 -2.67
N CYS A 354 12.27 -2.92 -2.41
CA CYS A 354 11.44 -3.65 -1.45
C CYS A 354 12.09 -4.94 -0.90
N CYS A 355 11.46 -5.56 0.10
CA CYS A 355 11.91 -6.81 0.71
C CYS A 355 11.77 -8.07 -0.16
N TYR A 356 10.96 -8.03 -1.23
CA TYR A 356 10.84 -9.17 -2.17
C TYR A 356 12.03 -9.25 -3.13
N ALA A 357 12.79 -8.16 -3.27
CA ALA A 357 13.99 -8.12 -4.10
C ALA A 357 15.11 -8.90 -3.41
N THR A 358 15.33 -10.13 -3.87
CA THR A 358 16.42 -11.02 -3.43
C THR A 358 17.36 -11.28 -4.60
N GLU A 359 18.60 -11.72 -4.31
CA GLU A 359 19.53 -12.22 -5.35
C GLU A 359 19.79 -11.21 -6.49
N ASP A 360 20.10 -9.95 -6.15
CA ASP A 360 20.35 -8.83 -7.09
C ASP A 360 19.17 -8.45 -8.02
N GLN A 361 18.00 -9.08 -7.87
CA GLN A 361 16.79 -8.68 -8.57
C GLN A 361 16.39 -7.26 -8.15
N LEU A 362 15.93 -6.44 -9.10
CA LEU A 362 15.50 -5.06 -8.86
C LEU A 362 16.55 -4.14 -8.19
N LYS A 363 17.85 -4.43 -8.35
CA LYS A 363 18.91 -3.56 -7.87
C LYS A 363 18.80 -2.16 -8.49
N LEU A 364 18.71 -1.14 -7.64
CA LEU A 364 18.63 0.27 -8.04
C LEU A 364 20.01 0.93 -8.10
N GLY A 365 20.95 0.47 -7.28
CA GLY A 365 22.30 1.02 -7.16
C GLY A 365 22.95 0.59 -5.84
N ASN A 366 23.96 1.32 -5.39
CA ASN A 366 24.60 1.14 -4.09
C ASN A 366 24.67 2.48 -3.33
N LEU A 367 24.49 2.45 -2.01
CA LEU A 367 24.59 3.62 -1.15
C LEU A 367 25.99 4.25 -1.20
N GLY A 368 27.03 3.52 -1.59
CA GLY A 368 28.39 4.04 -1.80
C GLY A 368 28.54 4.91 -3.05
N ASP A 369 27.64 4.81 -4.03
CA ASP A 369 27.66 5.55 -5.31
C ASP A 369 27.71 7.07 -5.08
N GLU A 370 28.37 7.86 -5.94
CA GLU A 370 28.80 9.23 -5.59
C GLU A 370 27.65 10.11 -5.08
N ASN A 371 26.45 9.99 -5.69
CA ASN A 371 25.25 10.67 -5.24
C ASN A 371 24.01 9.77 -5.21
N PHE A 372 23.49 9.44 -4.02
CA PHE A 372 22.30 8.60 -3.86
C PHE A 372 21.08 9.13 -4.63
N TYR A 373 20.86 10.45 -4.63
CA TYR A 373 19.67 11.03 -5.23
C TYR A 373 19.67 10.90 -6.75
N TYR A 374 20.79 11.21 -7.42
CA TYR A 374 20.87 11.18 -8.87
C TYR A 374 21.16 9.79 -9.43
N GLU A 375 22.01 9.00 -8.77
CA GLU A 375 22.49 7.73 -9.32
C GLU A 375 21.64 6.54 -8.89
N VAL A 376 21.00 6.62 -7.72
CA VAL A 376 20.22 5.50 -7.18
C VAL A 376 18.72 5.81 -7.21
N TRP A 377 18.29 6.88 -6.54
CA TRP A 377 16.87 7.20 -6.42
C TRP A 377 16.27 7.69 -7.74
N ASN A 378 17.01 8.47 -8.51
CA ASN A 378 16.65 8.89 -9.86
C ASN A 378 17.58 8.30 -10.92
N GLY A 379 18.31 7.23 -10.58
CA GLY A 379 19.07 6.44 -11.53
C GLY A 379 18.18 5.76 -12.57
N VAL A 380 18.79 5.29 -13.65
CA VAL A 380 18.10 4.65 -14.78
C VAL A 380 17.22 3.47 -14.34
N GLN A 381 17.69 2.68 -13.37
CA GLN A 381 16.99 1.52 -12.84
C GLN A 381 15.71 1.93 -12.09
N ALA A 382 15.78 2.95 -11.23
CA ALA A 382 14.62 3.43 -10.48
C ALA A 382 13.58 4.09 -11.40
N GLN A 383 14.04 4.87 -12.39
CA GLN A 383 13.17 5.47 -13.39
C GLN A 383 12.47 4.41 -14.25
N ASP A 384 13.18 3.36 -14.69
CA ASP A 384 12.61 2.26 -15.47
C ASP A 384 11.61 1.42 -14.67
N LEU A 385 11.87 1.21 -13.37
CA LEU A 385 10.89 0.58 -12.47
C LEU A 385 9.60 1.40 -12.38
N ARG A 386 9.68 2.72 -12.19
CA ARG A 386 8.51 3.62 -12.14
C ARG A 386 7.76 3.66 -13.45
N ARG A 387 8.47 3.65 -14.58
CA ARG A 387 7.90 3.53 -15.92
C ARG A 387 7.05 2.27 -16.02
N GLY A 388 7.58 1.13 -15.59
CA GLY A 388 6.85 -0.14 -15.60
C GLY A 388 5.55 -0.10 -14.80
N MET A 389 5.54 0.60 -13.66
CA MET A 389 4.31 0.79 -12.88
C MET A 389 3.25 1.62 -13.62
N TYR A 390 3.65 2.63 -14.42
CA TYR A 390 2.70 3.41 -15.23
C TYR A 390 2.21 2.64 -16.47
N THR A 391 3.06 1.86 -17.12
CA THR A 391 2.72 1.17 -18.39
C THR A 391 2.11 -0.21 -18.19
N GLY A 392 2.37 -0.86 -17.04
CA GLY A 392 2.04 -2.27 -16.82
C GLY A 392 3.12 -3.25 -17.31
N ASP A 393 4.12 -2.74 -18.05
CA ASP A 393 5.31 -3.48 -18.46
C ASP A 393 6.32 -3.49 -17.31
N VAL A 394 6.15 -4.43 -16.39
CA VAL A 394 6.88 -4.51 -15.11
C VAL A 394 7.96 -5.60 -15.14
N PRO A 395 9.02 -5.47 -14.31
CA PRO A 395 10.01 -6.54 -14.15
C PRO A 395 9.40 -7.88 -13.70
N SER A 396 10.06 -8.99 -14.00
CA SER A 396 9.61 -10.37 -13.72
C SER A 396 9.10 -10.58 -12.30
N LEU A 397 9.91 -10.17 -11.30
CA LEU A 397 9.57 -10.29 -9.88
C LEU A 397 8.27 -9.56 -9.53
N CYS A 398 7.95 -8.49 -10.26
CA CYS A 398 6.75 -7.73 -10.02
C CYS A 398 5.51 -8.41 -10.64
N VAL A 399 5.60 -9.19 -11.72
CA VAL A 399 4.43 -9.67 -12.49
C VAL A 399 3.34 -10.26 -11.60
N ASN A 400 3.68 -11.15 -10.68
CA ASN A 400 2.74 -11.79 -9.75
C ASN A 400 2.80 -11.24 -8.31
N CYS A 401 3.46 -10.11 -8.08
CA CYS A 401 3.63 -9.54 -6.75
C CYS A 401 2.28 -9.11 -6.12
N ASN A 402 2.02 -9.54 -4.90
CA ASN A 402 0.81 -9.21 -4.14
C ASN A 402 0.77 -7.76 -3.64
N VAL A 403 1.88 -7.03 -3.67
CA VAL A 403 1.91 -5.60 -3.31
C VAL A 403 1.23 -4.75 -4.39
N ARG A 404 1.40 -5.12 -5.68
CA ARG A 404 0.77 -4.45 -6.82
C ARG A 404 -0.67 -4.96 -6.99
N THR A 405 -1.59 -4.46 -6.18
CA THR A 405 -3.01 -4.81 -6.31
C THR A 405 -3.72 -3.81 -7.23
N VAL A 406 -4.63 -4.34 -8.04
CA VAL A 406 -5.63 -3.54 -8.75
C VAL A 406 -6.88 -3.54 -7.88
N PRO A 407 -7.43 -2.37 -7.47
CA PRO A 407 -8.65 -2.37 -6.67
C PRO A 407 -9.85 -2.92 -7.45
N ASP A 408 -10.69 -3.74 -6.81
CA ASP A 408 -11.89 -4.28 -7.45
C ASP A 408 -12.93 -3.20 -7.84
N PRO A 409 -13.81 -3.47 -8.82
CA PRO A 409 -15.01 -2.66 -9.07
C PRO A 409 -15.84 -2.44 -7.80
N ARG A 410 -16.23 -1.18 -7.53
CA ARG A 410 -17.00 -0.78 -6.32
C ARG A 410 -18.33 -0.13 -6.66
N PRO A 411 -19.36 -0.28 -5.80
CA PRO A 411 -20.69 0.31 -6.03
C PRO A 411 -20.78 1.81 -5.71
N ASN A 412 -19.90 2.31 -4.84
CA ASN A 412 -19.93 3.68 -4.36
C ASN A 412 -18.58 4.35 -4.63
N MET A 413 -18.61 5.48 -5.36
CA MET A 413 -17.45 6.31 -5.64
C MET A 413 -17.81 7.80 -5.57
N PRO A 414 -16.89 8.68 -5.11
CA PRO A 414 -17.18 10.10 -4.91
C PRO A 414 -17.78 10.83 -6.13
N PHE A 415 -17.35 10.51 -7.35
CA PHE A 415 -17.84 11.18 -8.55
C PHE A 415 -19.33 10.95 -8.87
N VAL A 416 -19.96 9.92 -8.29
CA VAL A 416 -21.31 9.49 -8.66
C VAL A 416 -22.33 10.57 -8.28
N GLU A 417 -22.36 10.95 -7.01
CA GLU A 417 -23.25 11.99 -6.50
C GLU A 417 -22.96 13.34 -7.19
N HIS A 418 -21.69 13.61 -7.46
CA HIS A 418 -21.28 14.81 -8.21
C HIS A 418 -21.92 14.87 -9.60
N VAL A 419 -22.00 13.75 -10.33
CA VAL A 419 -22.65 13.70 -11.66
C VAL A 419 -24.17 13.80 -11.55
N GLU A 420 -24.77 13.14 -10.57
CA GLU A 420 -26.23 13.13 -10.36
C GLU A 420 -26.78 14.51 -9.95
N THR A 421 -25.98 15.28 -9.22
CA THR A 421 -26.33 16.64 -8.77
C THR A 421 -25.86 17.74 -9.71
N ASP A 422 -25.07 17.43 -10.74
CA ASP A 422 -24.57 18.41 -11.72
C ASP A 422 -25.74 19.12 -12.44
N PRO A 423 -25.84 20.46 -12.35
CA PRO A 423 -26.86 21.25 -13.05
C PRO A 423 -26.92 21.00 -14.56
N LYS A 424 -25.78 20.66 -15.18
CA LYS A 424 -25.69 20.28 -16.61
C LYS A 424 -26.65 19.13 -16.94
N TRP A 425 -26.83 18.21 -16.01
CA TRP A 425 -27.65 17.01 -16.18
C TRP A 425 -29.00 17.07 -15.46
N LYS A 426 -29.35 18.23 -14.89
CA LYS A 426 -30.62 18.43 -14.17
C LYS A 426 -31.82 17.89 -14.93
N ARG A 427 -31.95 18.12 -16.25
CA ARG A 427 -33.09 17.60 -17.02
C ARG A 427 -33.14 16.07 -17.10
N PHE A 428 -31.99 15.41 -17.05
CA PHE A 428 -31.89 13.95 -17.05
C PHE A 428 -32.28 13.38 -15.68
N PHE A 429 -31.84 14.00 -14.57
CA PHE A 429 -32.08 13.49 -13.22
C PHE A 429 -33.36 14.01 -12.52
N ARG A 430 -33.91 15.17 -12.93
CA ARG A 430 -34.98 15.93 -12.20
C ARG A 430 -36.34 15.26 -12.03
N LYS A 431 -36.69 14.24 -12.83
CA LYS A 431 -38.02 13.61 -12.81
C LYS A 431 -38.03 12.18 -12.30
N ALA A 432 -36.87 11.59 -12.07
CA ALA A 432 -36.78 10.18 -11.74
C ALA A 432 -36.64 9.98 -10.23
N VAL A 433 -37.39 9.02 -9.68
CA VAL A 433 -37.00 8.41 -8.41
C VAL A 433 -35.77 7.56 -8.75
N VAL A 434 -34.63 7.81 -8.09
CA VAL A 434 -33.47 6.92 -8.21
C VAL A 434 -33.86 5.62 -7.51
N ARG A 435 -34.33 4.64 -8.29
CA ARG A 435 -34.60 3.27 -7.84
C ARG A 435 -33.70 2.32 -8.61
N ASP A 436 -32.98 1.55 -7.80
CA ASP A 436 -32.28 0.30 -8.09
C ASP A 436 -31.08 0.34 -9.03
N VAL A 437 -29.94 0.13 -8.39
CA VAL A 437 -28.65 -0.28 -8.93
C VAL A 437 -28.84 -1.64 -9.61
N SER A 438 -28.93 -1.69 -10.95
CA SER A 438 -29.31 -2.92 -11.67
C SER A 438 -28.66 -3.10 -13.04
N MET A 439 -27.69 -2.27 -13.42
CA MET A 439 -27.05 -2.35 -14.73
C MET A 439 -25.66 -2.99 -14.57
N ASN A 440 -25.49 -4.23 -15.02
CA ASN A 440 -24.20 -4.90 -14.97
C ASN A 440 -23.33 -4.46 -16.15
N ALA A 441 -22.08 -4.08 -15.88
CA ALA A 441 -21.11 -3.72 -16.91
C ALA A 441 -20.37 -4.96 -17.39
N THR A 442 -20.70 -5.43 -18.58
CA THR A 442 -20.09 -6.64 -19.19
C THR A 442 -18.91 -6.31 -20.11
N GLY A 443 -18.55 -5.03 -20.24
CA GLY A 443 -17.43 -4.60 -21.06
C GLY A 443 -17.23 -3.08 -21.07
N PRO A 444 -15.98 -2.60 -21.19
CA PRO A 444 -14.76 -3.41 -21.34
C PRO A 444 -14.29 -3.99 -19.98
N ASP A 445 -13.34 -4.92 -20.02
CA ASP A 445 -12.79 -5.57 -18.82
C ASP A 445 -12.24 -4.56 -17.81
N HIS A 446 -12.34 -4.90 -16.53
CA HIS A 446 -11.82 -4.06 -15.47
C HIS A 446 -10.29 -3.88 -15.57
N ALA A 447 -9.84 -2.63 -15.40
CA ALA A 447 -8.44 -2.20 -15.48
C ALA A 447 -7.75 -2.55 -16.81
N ILE A 448 -8.53 -2.63 -17.90
CA ILE A 448 -7.99 -2.80 -19.25
C ILE A 448 -7.29 -1.52 -19.73
N ARG A 449 -6.20 -1.71 -20.48
CA ARG A 449 -5.40 -0.66 -21.12
C ARG A 449 -5.75 -0.56 -22.61
N LEU A 450 -6.19 0.62 -23.05
CA LEU A 450 -6.66 0.83 -24.42
C LEU A 450 -6.12 2.14 -24.98
N GLU A 451 -5.54 2.13 -26.18
CA GLU A 451 -5.17 3.38 -26.86
C GLU A 451 -6.42 4.10 -27.40
N GLN A 452 -7.33 3.33 -27.97
CA GLN A 452 -8.55 3.81 -28.60
C GLN A 452 -9.75 3.74 -27.66
N ALA A 453 -10.77 4.54 -27.96
CA ALA A 453 -11.97 4.60 -27.14
C ALA A 453 -12.69 3.23 -27.10
N PRO A 454 -13.05 2.71 -25.91
CA PRO A 454 -13.63 1.39 -25.75
C PRO A 454 -15.04 1.28 -26.34
N LEU A 455 -15.39 0.06 -26.75
CA LEU A 455 -16.76 -0.38 -26.81
C LEU A 455 -17.24 -0.66 -25.38
N MET A 456 -18.29 0.05 -24.96
CA MET A 456 -18.95 -0.14 -23.67
C MET A 456 -20.14 -1.08 -23.85
N GLN A 457 -20.32 -2.02 -22.92
CA GLN A 457 -21.39 -3.00 -22.92
C GLN A 457 -22.04 -3.07 -21.54
N LEU A 458 -23.37 -2.95 -21.54
CA LEU A 458 -24.18 -2.84 -20.33
C LEU A 458 -25.43 -3.70 -20.48
N GLU A 459 -25.66 -4.61 -19.54
CA GLU A 459 -26.94 -5.32 -19.44
C GLU A 459 -28.00 -4.36 -18.93
N THR A 460 -29.14 -4.29 -19.63
CA THR A 460 -30.19 -3.33 -19.31
C THR A 460 -31.60 -3.91 -19.51
N PRO A 461 -32.53 -3.65 -18.58
CA PRO A 461 -33.94 -3.97 -18.76
C PRO A 461 -34.69 -2.96 -19.66
N TYR A 462 -34.08 -1.82 -20.03
CA TYR A 462 -34.76 -0.71 -20.70
C TYR A 462 -34.50 -0.66 -22.21
N LYS A 463 -35.50 -0.22 -22.98
CA LYS A 463 -35.39 0.00 -24.44
C LYS A 463 -34.85 1.39 -24.79
N SER A 464 -34.85 2.31 -23.83
CA SER A 464 -34.35 3.66 -23.95
C SER A 464 -32.88 3.69 -24.37
N ARG A 465 -32.59 4.31 -25.51
CA ARG A 465 -31.22 4.37 -26.05
C ARG A 465 -30.37 5.49 -25.46
N LYS A 466 -30.88 6.29 -24.52
CA LYS A 466 -30.20 7.51 -24.03
C LYS A 466 -29.50 7.23 -22.71
N LEU A 467 -28.18 7.40 -22.69
CA LEU A 467 -27.39 7.24 -21.49
C LEU A 467 -26.54 8.49 -21.22
N ILE A 468 -26.25 8.72 -19.95
CA ILE A 468 -25.13 9.55 -19.50
C ILE A 468 -24.01 8.59 -19.08
N VAL A 469 -22.78 8.90 -19.46
CA VAL A 469 -21.60 8.14 -19.06
C VAL A 469 -20.59 9.12 -18.48
N ALA A 470 -19.98 8.74 -17.37
CA ALA A 470 -18.94 9.52 -16.71
C ALA A 470 -17.71 8.65 -16.51
N LEU A 471 -16.54 9.23 -16.79
CA LEU A 471 -15.22 8.66 -16.45
C LEU A 471 -14.53 9.61 -15.49
N ALA A 472 -14.13 9.11 -14.33
CA ALA A 472 -13.50 9.89 -13.27
C ALA A 472 -12.11 9.35 -12.92
N ALA A 473 -11.08 10.19 -12.96
CA ALA A 473 -9.73 9.78 -12.57
C ALA A 473 -9.73 9.36 -11.10
N GLY A 474 -9.32 8.12 -10.82
CA GLY A 474 -9.36 7.52 -9.48
C GLY A 474 -10.73 7.46 -8.81
N GLY A 475 -11.82 7.72 -9.54
CA GLY A 475 -13.17 7.80 -8.97
C GLY A 475 -13.45 9.11 -8.21
N GLU A 476 -12.55 10.09 -8.31
CA GLU A 476 -12.63 11.37 -7.60
C GLU A 476 -13.42 12.42 -8.38
N THR A 477 -13.91 13.45 -7.68
CA THR A 477 -14.72 14.54 -8.28
C THR A 477 -13.88 15.57 -9.05
N GLY A 478 -12.57 15.64 -8.82
CA GLY A 478 -11.70 16.66 -9.40
C GLY A 478 -11.53 16.57 -10.91
N HIS A 479 -11.67 15.37 -11.50
CA HIS A 479 -11.44 15.13 -12.93
C HIS A 479 -12.47 14.15 -13.49
N VAL A 480 -13.66 14.67 -13.82
CA VAL A 480 -14.78 13.88 -14.36
C VAL A 480 -15.12 14.32 -15.78
N VAL A 481 -15.08 13.38 -16.73
CA VAL A 481 -15.52 13.58 -18.11
C VAL A 481 -16.91 12.97 -18.28
N THR A 482 -17.92 13.82 -18.45
CA THR A 482 -19.32 13.40 -18.65
C THR A 482 -19.80 13.61 -20.08
N VAL A 483 -20.39 12.57 -20.67
CA VAL A 483 -20.93 12.59 -22.02
C VAL A 483 -22.32 11.97 -22.08
N LYS A 484 -23.14 12.49 -23.00
CA LYS A 484 -24.40 11.85 -23.39
C LYS A 484 -24.15 10.97 -24.60
N VAL A 485 -24.58 9.72 -24.54
CA VAL A 485 -24.41 8.75 -25.62
C VAL A 485 -25.75 8.17 -26.05
N ARG A 486 -25.78 7.62 -27.26
CA ARG A 486 -26.91 6.86 -27.78
C ARG A 486 -26.49 5.41 -28.03
N ALA A 487 -27.01 4.47 -27.25
CA ALA A 487 -26.68 3.06 -27.39
C ALA A 487 -27.51 2.34 -28.46
N LYS A 488 -26.91 1.30 -29.06
CA LYS A 488 -27.63 0.26 -29.79
C LYS A 488 -27.99 -0.83 -28.79
N ILE A 489 -29.27 -1.16 -28.68
CA ILE A 489 -29.77 -2.16 -27.72
C ILE A 489 -30.25 -3.38 -28.51
N ARG A 490 -29.73 -4.55 -28.15
CA ARG A 490 -30.08 -5.85 -28.72
C ARG A 490 -29.94 -6.91 -27.64
N ASP A 491 -30.96 -7.76 -27.50
CA ASP A 491 -30.98 -8.89 -26.57
C ASP A 491 -30.66 -8.47 -25.12
N GLY A 492 -31.26 -7.36 -24.66
CA GLY A 492 -31.03 -6.83 -23.31
C GLY A 492 -29.67 -6.16 -23.09
N VAL A 493 -28.83 -6.01 -24.12
CA VAL A 493 -27.50 -5.40 -23.98
C VAL A 493 -27.40 -4.09 -24.75
N ALA A 494 -27.11 -3.01 -24.04
CA ALA A 494 -26.78 -1.70 -24.59
C ALA A 494 -25.29 -1.65 -24.98
N ARG A 495 -25.02 -1.26 -26.23
CA ARG A 495 -23.67 -1.13 -26.79
C ARG A 495 -23.45 0.25 -27.37
N PHE A 496 -22.32 0.87 -27.04
CA PHE A 496 -21.87 2.13 -27.64
C PHE A 496 -20.36 2.28 -27.53
N VAL A 497 -19.75 2.98 -28.49
CA VAL A 497 -18.34 3.35 -28.39
C VAL A 497 -18.23 4.67 -27.63
N PHE A 498 -17.33 4.75 -26.66
CA PHE A 498 -17.11 6.00 -25.94
C PHE A 498 -16.66 7.10 -26.91
N PRO A 499 -17.18 8.35 -26.83
CA PRO A 499 -16.87 9.37 -27.83
C PRO A 499 -15.37 9.68 -27.92
N LYS A 500 -14.77 9.58 -29.12
CA LYS A 500 -13.33 9.81 -29.35
C LYS A 500 -12.83 11.16 -28.81
N LYS A 501 -13.61 12.24 -28.98
CA LYS A 501 -13.25 13.57 -28.45
C LYS A 501 -13.22 13.63 -26.92
N ALA A 502 -14.05 12.85 -26.24
CA ALA A 502 -14.05 12.76 -24.78
C ALA A 502 -12.94 11.83 -24.29
N TRP A 503 -12.69 10.73 -25.00
CA TRP A 503 -11.56 9.83 -24.75
C TRP A 503 -10.21 10.56 -24.85
N ALA A 504 -10.05 11.42 -25.85
CA ALA A 504 -8.83 12.20 -26.06
C ALA A 504 -8.55 13.23 -24.94
N GLN A 505 -9.55 13.59 -24.12
CA GLN A 505 -9.37 14.46 -22.96
C GLN A 505 -8.80 13.72 -21.75
N LEU A 506 -8.89 12.40 -21.72
CA LEU A 506 -8.35 11.59 -20.64
C LEU A 506 -6.83 11.61 -20.69
N ARG A 507 -6.19 11.83 -19.55
CA ARG A 507 -4.74 11.60 -19.40
C ARG A 507 -4.43 10.12 -19.63
N THR A 508 -3.32 9.86 -20.30
CA THR A 508 -2.83 8.50 -20.55
C THR A 508 -2.27 7.89 -19.27
N ASN A 509 -2.32 6.57 -19.14
CA ASN A 509 -1.79 5.77 -18.01
C ASN A 509 -2.34 6.17 -16.62
N VAL A 510 -3.57 6.70 -16.60
CA VAL A 510 -4.35 7.00 -15.39
C VAL A 510 -5.60 6.12 -15.39
N GLY A 511 -5.99 5.62 -14.22
CA GLY A 511 -7.21 4.85 -14.03
C GLY A 511 -8.46 5.73 -14.03
N TYR A 512 -9.35 5.51 -14.99
CA TYR A 512 -10.65 6.16 -15.06
C TYR A 512 -11.76 5.19 -14.68
N TRP A 513 -12.35 5.46 -13.52
CA TRP A 513 -13.49 4.72 -13.01
C TRP A 513 -14.75 5.25 -13.65
N TRP A 514 -15.63 4.36 -14.10
CA TRP A 514 -16.74 4.79 -14.92
C TRP A 514 -18.08 4.27 -14.44
N ALA A 515 -19.08 5.13 -14.63
CA ALA A 515 -20.48 4.81 -14.41
C ALA A 515 -21.29 5.26 -15.62
N ALA A 516 -22.38 4.55 -15.87
CA ALA A 516 -23.37 4.93 -16.84
C ALA A 516 -24.75 4.96 -16.17
N TRP A 517 -25.57 5.91 -16.58
CA TRP A 517 -26.94 6.08 -16.13
C TRP A 517 -27.87 5.99 -17.33
N GLN A 518 -28.98 5.28 -17.17
CA GLN A 518 -29.98 5.10 -18.21
C GLN A 518 -31.37 5.39 -17.65
N GLN A 519 -32.14 6.20 -18.38
CA GLN A 519 -33.55 6.43 -18.06
C GLN A 519 -34.42 5.27 -18.52
N SER A 520 -35.46 4.96 -17.75
CA SER A 520 -36.56 4.09 -18.18
C SER A 520 -37.26 4.63 -19.43
N ASP A 521 -38.05 3.78 -20.07
CA ASP A 521 -38.74 4.12 -21.32
C ASP A 521 -39.76 5.25 -21.16
N ASP A 522 -40.39 5.34 -19.98
CA ASP A 522 -41.33 6.40 -19.59
C ASP A 522 -40.64 7.64 -18.98
N GLY A 523 -39.33 7.55 -18.69
CA GLY A 523 -38.53 8.62 -18.10
C GLY A 523 -38.75 8.87 -16.60
N ASN A 524 -39.46 7.97 -15.91
CA ASN A 524 -39.80 8.10 -14.49
C ASN A 524 -38.77 7.45 -13.55
N SER A 525 -37.85 6.63 -14.06
CA SER A 525 -36.81 5.94 -13.30
C SER A 525 -35.45 6.06 -13.96
N ILE A 526 -34.38 5.98 -13.17
CA ILE A 526 -32.99 5.90 -13.66
C ILE A 526 -32.33 4.71 -12.99
N ILE A 527 -31.67 3.88 -13.82
CA ILE A 527 -30.75 2.83 -13.36
C ILE A 527 -29.31 3.26 -13.62
N ARG A 528 -28.39 2.68 -12.86
CA ARG A 528 -26.94 2.93 -12.96
C ARG A 528 -26.16 1.62 -12.92
N VAL A 529 -24.93 1.69 -13.44
CA VAL A 529 -23.91 0.63 -13.24
C VAL A 529 -23.79 0.26 -11.77
N ASP A 530 -23.81 -1.05 -11.49
CA ASP A 530 -23.77 -1.59 -10.14
C ASP A 530 -22.40 -1.56 -9.48
N ARG A 531 -21.36 -1.92 -10.22
CA ARG A 531 -19.97 -1.89 -9.80
C ARG A 531 -19.17 -1.15 -10.85
N MET A 532 -18.66 0.03 -10.50
CA MET A 532 -17.91 0.88 -11.43
C MET A 532 -16.59 0.19 -11.81
N PRO A 533 -16.38 -0.19 -13.08
CA PRO A 533 -15.11 -0.72 -13.52
C PRO A 533 -14.13 0.43 -13.78
N CYS A 534 -12.85 0.10 -13.93
CA CYS A 534 -11.81 1.05 -14.32
C CYS A 534 -11.39 0.77 -15.77
N VAL A 535 -11.10 1.81 -16.54
CA VAL A 535 -10.43 1.75 -17.84
C VAL A 535 -9.22 2.67 -17.84
N ILE A 536 -8.20 2.34 -18.63
CA ILE A 536 -6.98 3.14 -18.72
C ILE A 536 -6.75 3.50 -20.19
N ARG A 537 -6.68 4.80 -20.48
CA ARG A 537 -6.18 5.24 -21.79
C ARG A 537 -4.68 4.97 -21.84
N HIS A 538 -4.24 4.01 -22.62
CA HIS A 538 -2.85 3.60 -22.65
C HIS A 538 -1.99 4.49 -23.54
N GLU A 539 -0.77 4.71 -23.10
CA GLU A 539 0.33 5.26 -23.89
C GLU A 539 1.57 4.43 -23.54
N SER A 540 2.24 3.89 -24.55
CA SER A 540 3.49 3.18 -24.32
C SER A 540 4.57 4.15 -23.87
N ILE A 541 5.40 3.73 -22.94
CA ILE A 541 6.62 4.44 -22.54
C ILE A 541 7.77 3.42 -22.71
N PRO A 542 8.76 3.70 -23.58
CA PRO A 542 9.83 2.76 -23.86
C PRO A 542 10.68 2.51 -22.62
N ARG A 543 11.19 1.28 -22.47
CA ARG A 543 12.18 0.94 -21.44
C ARG A 543 13.39 1.87 -21.57
N LEU A 544 13.96 2.27 -20.45
CA LEU A 544 15.09 3.20 -20.47
C LEU A 544 16.37 2.46 -20.87
N GLU A 545 17.12 3.05 -21.81
CA GLU A 545 18.42 2.55 -22.23
C GLU A 545 19.38 2.46 -21.04
N GLY A 546 20.08 1.33 -20.89
CA GLY A 546 21.01 1.09 -19.77
C GLY A 546 20.35 0.50 -18.50
N SER A 547 19.01 0.37 -18.46
CA SER A 547 18.34 -0.38 -17.40
C SER A 547 18.77 -1.86 -17.45
N LYS A 548 19.07 -2.42 -16.27
CA LYS A 548 19.45 -3.82 -16.08
C LYS A 548 18.38 -4.64 -15.36
N LEU A 549 17.16 -4.09 -15.22
CA LEU A 549 16.06 -4.81 -14.59
C LEU A 549 15.66 -6.01 -15.46
N GLY A 550 15.42 -7.16 -14.82
CA GLY A 550 14.98 -8.38 -15.50
C GLY A 550 13.50 -8.32 -15.87
N TYR A 551 13.18 -8.55 -17.14
CA TYR A 551 11.83 -8.64 -17.68
C TYR A 551 11.63 -10.03 -18.31
N ASP A 552 10.42 -10.59 -18.21
CA ASP A 552 10.11 -11.96 -18.67
C ASP A 552 10.12 -12.10 -20.20
N ASP A 553 9.86 -11.01 -20.92
CA ASP A 553 9.92 -10.97 -22.36
C ASP A 553 11.19 -10.25 -22.84
N GLU A 554 11.85 -10.86 -23.82
CA GLU A 554 13.03 -10.34 -24.53
C GLU A 554 12.71 -9.08 -25.39
N GLY A 555 11.79 -8.21 -24.94
CA GLY A 555 11.41 -6.97 -25.63
C GLY A 555 10.00 -6.95 -26.24
N HIS A 556 9.10 -7.83 -25.83
CA HIS A 556 7.69 -7.71 -26.19
C HIS A 556 6.95 -6.75 -25.22
N HIS A 557 5.93 -6.05 -25.71
CA HIS A 557 5.20 -5.05 -24.92
C HIS A 557 3.88 -5.62 -24.34
N ALA A 558 3.78 -5.56 -23.01
CA ALA A 558 2.61 -5.47 -22.12
C ALA A 558 1.37 -6.36 -22.35
N LEU A 559 1.07 -7.16 -21.31
CA LEU A 559 -0.27 -7.60 -20.94
C LEU A 559 -1.27 -6.43 -20.92
N VAL A 560 -2.31 -6.53 -21.75
CA VAL A 560 -3.38 -5.51 -21.93
C VAL A 560 -4.33 -5.43 -20.71
N ASN A 561 -4.33 -6.46 -19.86
CA ASN A 561 -5.16 -6.56 -18.67
C ASN A 561 -4.25 -6.60 -17.42
N LEU A 562 -4.39 -5.61 -16.54
CA LEU A 562 -3.61 -5.50 -15.29
C LEU A 562 -4.02 -6.51 -14.20
N GLY A 563 -4.94 -7.44 -14.51
CA GLY A 563 -5.26 -8.56 -13.66
C GLY A 563 -6.56 -8.40 -12.89
N ALA A 564 -7.69 -8.22 -13.59
CA ALA A 564 -8.99 -8.57 -13.01
C ALA A 564 -9.02 -10.03 -12.49
N ASP A 565 -8.12 -10.90 -13.00
CA ASP A 565 -8.00 -12.32 -12.67
C ASP A 565 -6.79 -12.70 -11.80
N LYS A 566 -6.29 -11.83 -10.90
CA LYS A 566 -5.31 -12.29 -9.89
C LYS A 566 -5.89 -13.40 -8.99
N ALA A 567 -7.20 -13.37 -8.74
CA ALA A 567 -7.89 -14.41 -7.96
C ALA A 567 -7.95 -15.77 -8.67
N GLN A 568 -7.96 -15.82 -10.01
CA GLN A 568 -7.97 -17.10 -10.74
C GLN A 568 -6.59 -17.75 -10.87
N ARG A 569 -5.50 -16.95 -10.82
CA ARG A 569 -4.13 -17.47 -10.98
C ARG A 569 -3.50 -18.05 -9.71
N LEU A 570 -4.05 -17.72 -8.54
CA LEU A 570 -3.66 -18.30 -7.26
C LEU A 570 -4.53 -19.49 -6.85
N GLY A 571 -5.39 -19.96 -7.76
CA GLY A 571 -6.35 -21.05 -7.54
C GLY A 571 -6.44 -22.03 -8.72
N SER A 572 -5.30 -22.30 -9.38
CA SER A 572 -5.17 -23.40 -10.35
C SER A 572 -4.05 -24.35 -9.94
#